data_AF-A0A2E8VIN0-F1
#
_entry.id   AF-A0A2E8VIN0-F1
#
_cell.length_a   1.000
_cell.length_b   1.000
_cell.length_c   1.000
_cell.angle_alpha   90.00
_cell.angle_beta   90.00
_cell.angle_gamma   90.00
#
_symmetry.space_group_name_H-M   'P 1'
#
loop_
_entity.id
_entity.type
_entity.pdbx_description
1 polymer ?
#
loop_
_entity_poly.entity_id
_entity_poly.type
_entity_poly.pdbx_seq_one_letter_code
_entity_poly.pdbx_strand_id
1 'polypeptide(L)' 'MARPPDADWYPLAGDMAALPALSINLERLPDHARGYCVIEVACEADRQQLRHPSSMELIWVVNPA' A
#
# COMPACT_ATOMS: atom_id res chain seq x y z
N MET A 1 -3.37 5.18 16.06
CA MET A 1 -3.29 3.71 16.20
C MET A 1 -1.86 3.29 15.91
N ALA A 2 -1.15 2.74 16.89
CA ALA A 2 0.19 2.22 16.69
C ALA A 2 0.11 0.81 16.07
N ARG A 3 0.92 0.54 15.05
CA ARG A 3 1.04 -0.77 14.40
C ARG A 3 1.71 -1.76 15.39
N PRO A 4 1.16 -2.97 15.61
CA PRO A 4 1.88 -4.00 16.35
C PRO A 4 3.15 -4.38 15.59
N PRO A 5 4.32 -4.47 16.25
CA PRO A 5 5.59 -4.70 15.58
C PRO A 5 5.62 -6.03 14.80
N ASP A 6 4.86 -7.04 15.24
CA ASP A 6 4.92 -8.41 14.71
C ASP A 6 3.55 -8.92 14.19
N ALA A 7 2.75 -8.02 13.61
CA ALA A 7 1.50 -8.46 12.98
C ALA A 7 1.82 -9.35 11.77
N ASP A 8 1.25 -10.56 11.71
CA ASP A 8 1.36 -11.45 10.55
C ASP A 8 0.76 -10.88 9.26
N TRP A 9 -0.10 -9.86 9.40
CA TRP A 9 -0.91 -9.28 8.33
C TRP A 9 -1.03 -7.76 8.45
N TYR A 10 -0.83 -7.05 7.35
CA TYR A 10 -0.79 -5.59 7.27
C TYR A 10 -1.79 -5.06 6.22
N PRO A 11 -3.02 -4.71 6.61
CA PRO A 11 -3.93 -4.02 5.71
C PRO A 11 -3.52 -2.55 5.58
N LEU A 12 -3.35 -2.09 4.35
CA LEU A 12 -3.11 -0.70 4.00
C LEU A 12 -4.16 -0.26 2.97
N ALA A 13 -4.70 0.94 3.14
CA ALA A 13 -5.63 1.52 2.18
C ALA A 13 -5.49 3.04 2.17
N GLY A 14 -5.69 3.65 1.00
CA GLY A 14 -5.71 5.09 0.87
C GLY A 14 -5.89 5.55 -0.58
N ASP A 15 -5.99 6.86 -0.76
CA ASP A 15 -6.11 7.51 -2.05
C ASP A 15 -4.76 8.13 -2.48
N MET A 16 -4.78 8.96 -3.52
CA MET A 16 -3.59 9.66 -4.00
C MET A 16 -2.96 10.58 -2.96
N ALA A 17 -3.73 11.12 -2.01
CA ALA A 17 -3.17 11.95 -0.94
C ALA A 17 -2.40 11.09 0.09
N ALA A 18 -2.79 9.82 0.25
CA ALA A 18 -2.11 8.86 1.11
C ALA A 18 -0.89 8.18 0.45
N LEU A 19 -0.73 8.25 -0.87
CA LEU A 19 0.36 7.60 -1.62
C LEU A 19 1.76 7.82 -1.03
N PRO A 20 2.18 9.05 -0.64
CA PRO A 20 3.50 9.27 -0.07
C PRO A 20 3.71 8.50 1.24
N ALA A 21 2.69 8.46 2.11
CA ALA A 21 2.75 7.74 3.37
C ALA A 21 2.71 6.22 3.16
N LEU A 22 1.90 5.75 2.21
CA LEU A 22 1.82 4.34 1.84
C LEU A 22 3.15 3.82 1.28
N SER A 23 3.79 4.58 0.39
CA SER A 23 5.10 4.23 -0.17
C SER A 23 6.15 4.00 0.91
N ILE A 24 6.30 4.94 1.85
CA ILE A 24 7.25 4.82 2.98
C ILE A 24 6.89 3.63 3.88
N ASN A 25 5.60 3.40 4.13
CA ASN A 25 5.16 2.30 4.98
C ASN A 25 5.40 0.93 4.33
N LEU A 26 5.19 0.81 3.01
CA LEU A 26 5.48 -0.40 2.24
C LEU A 26 6.97 -0.72 2.23
N GLU A 27 7.81 0.29 2.03
CA GLU A 27 9.28 0.12 2.01
C GLU A 27 9.86 -0.30 3.36
N ARG A 28 9.20 0.06 4.46
CA ARG A 28 9.65 -0.24 5.82
C ARG A 28 9.09 -1.55 6.37
N LEU A 29 8.23 -2.24 5.62
CA LEU A 29 7.70 -3.52 6.06
C LEU A 29 8.81 -4.58 6.09
N PRO A 30 8.77 -5.52 7.06
CA PRO A 30 9.59 -6.70 7.00
C PRO A 30 9.32 -7.52 5.73
N ASP A 31 10.31 -8.24 5.21
CA ASP A 31 10.17 -9.06 3.99
C ASP A 31 9.08 -10.14 4.10
N HIS A 32 8.81 -10.61 5.32
CA HIS A 32 7.77 -11.61 5.61
C HIS A 32 6.37 -11.00 5.83
N ALA A 33 6.22 -9.67 5.70
CA ALA A 33 4.95 -9.01 5.85
C ALA A 33 3.98 -9.44 4.75
N ARG A 34 2.77 -9.84 5.16
CA ARG A 34 1.69 -10.24 4.27
C ARG A 34 0.57 -9.21 4.33
N GLY A 35 -0.17 -9.04 3.25
CA GLY A 35 -1.33 -8.16 3.27
C GLY A 35 -1.72 -7.58 1.92
N TYR A 36 -2.66 -6.65 1.99
CA TYR A 36 -3.17 -5.89 0.85
C TYR A 36 -2.85 -4.41 1.04
N CYS A 37 -2.40 -3.77 -0.04
CA CYS A 37 -2.36 -2.32 -0.17
C CYS A 37 -3.37 -1.91 -1.24
N VAL A 38 -4.51 -1.34 -0.84
CA VAL A 38 -5.52 -0.85 -1.77
C VAL A 38 -5.32 0.64 -1.99
N ILE A 39 -5.07 1.05 -3.23
CA ILE A 39 -4.77 2.44 -3.57
C ILE A 39 -5.77 2.93 -4.60
N GLU A 40 -6.50 3.97 -4.25
CA GLU A 40 -7.40 4.67 -5.16
C GLU A 40 -6.65 5.74 -5.96
N VAL A 41 -6.83 5.73 -7.28
CA VAL A 41 -6.23 6.68 -8.22
C VAL A 41 -7.28 7.23 -9.17
N ALA A 42 -7.09 8.46 -9.64
CA ALA A 42 -8.02 9.10 -10.57
C ALA A 42 -7.97 8.45 -11.97
N CYS A 43 -6.79 7.98 -12.41
CA CYS A 43 -6.65 7.26 -13.66
C CYS A 43 -5.54 6.19 -13.62
N GLU A 44 -5.52 5.32 -14.64
CA GLU A 44 -4.50 4.28 -14.82
C GLU A 44 -3.06 4.83 -14.89
N ALA A 45 -2.88 6.04 -15.41
CA ALA A 45 -1.57 6.68 -15.55
C ALA A 45 -0.99 7.14 -14.21
N ASP A 46 -1.82 7.30 -13.17
CA ASP A 46 -1.38 7.70 -11.84
C ASP A 46 -0.86 6.52 -11.00
N ARG A 47 -0.92 5.29 -11.53
CA ARG A 47 -0.32 4.12 -10.89
C ARG A 47 1.19 4.28 -10.82
N GLN A 48 1.75 4.07 -9.64
CA GLN A 48 3.19 4.21 -9.39
C GLN A 48 3.82 2.85 -9.10
N GLN A 49 5.08 2.67 -9.50
CA GLN A 49 5.86 1.53 -9.07
C GLN A 49 6.30 1.76 -7.62
N LEU A 50 5.71 1.00 -6.69
CA LEU A 50 6.05 1.06 -5.27
C LEU A 50 6.90 -0.14 -4.90
N ARG A 51 7.90 0.06 -4.03
CA ARG A 51 8.64 -1.03 -3.43
C ARG A 51 7.81 -1.61 -2.28
N HIS A 52 7.62 -2.92 -2.29
CA HIS A 52 6.86 -3.63 -1.27
C HIS A 52 7.38 -5.08 -1.14
N PRO A 53 7.12 -5.75 -0.01
CA PRO A 53 7.38 -7.17 0.16
C PRO A 53 6.67 -8.01 -0.93
N SER A 54 7.29 -9.12 -1.33
CA SER A 54 6.72 -10.03 -2.35
C SER A 54 5.44 -10.72 -1.90
N SER A 55 5.22 -10.82 -0.59
CA SER A 55 4.02 -11.39 0.01
C SER A 55 2.90 -10.36 0.21
N MET A 56 3.08 -9.14 -0.29
CA MET A 56 2.10 -8.07 -0.24
C MET A 56 1.53 -7.81 -1.63
N GLU A 57 0.21 -7.72 -1.73
CA GLU A 57 -0.50 -7.48 -2.98
C GLU A 57 -0.94 -6.01 -3.07
N LEU A 58 -0.60 -5.36 -4.18
CA LEU A 58 -1.00 -3.99 -4.47
C LEU A 58 -2.21 -4.00 -5.40
N ILE A 59 -3.31 -3.46 -4.91
CA ILE A 59 -4.59 -3.39 -5.61
C ILE A 59 -4.85 -1.93 -5.96
N TRP A 60 -4.93 -1.64 -7.26
CA TRP A 60 -5.21 -0.30 -7.76
C TRP A 60 -6.67 -0.16 -8.13
N VAL A 61 -7.36 0.77 -7.50
CA VAL A 61 -8.76 1.11 -7.80
C VAL A 61 -8.76 2.40 -8.60
N VAL A 62 -9.18 2.35 -9.85
CA VAL A 62 -9.34 3.55 -10.67
C VAL A 62 -10.73 4.12 -10.43
N ASN A 63 -10.79 5.29 -9.82
CA ASN A 63 -12.03 6.03 -9.56
C ASN A 63 -11.91 7.43 -10.17
N PRO A 64 -12.27 7.59 -11.45
CA PRO A 64 -12.32 8.90 -12.07
C PRO A 64 -13.50 9.66 -11.46
N ALA A 65 -13.20 10.79 -10.83
CA ALA A 65 -14.20 11.68 -10.22
C ALA A 65 -15.25 12.17 -11.22
#